data_AF-A0A7S1L4P3-F1
#
_entry.id   AF-A0A7S1L4P3-F1
#
_cell.length_a   1.000
_cell.length_b   1.000
_cell.length_c   1.000
_cell.angle_alpha   90.00
_cell.angle_beta   90.00
_cell.angle_gamma   90.00
#
_symmetry.space_group_name_H-M   'P 1'
#
loop_
_entity.id
_entity.type
_entity.pdbx_description
1 polymer ?
#
loop_
_entity_poly.entity_id
_entity_poly.type
_entity_poly.pdbx_seq_one_letter_code
_entity_poly.pdbx_strand_id
1 'polypeptide(L)'
;MRIEAFHQRAAPKGVGDVKAAGNYAPCFSAQKEARDEGYSDVVYLDVTGKYIEEAAASNFFALGEDGILRTPSLGTILPGVTRDSIIQIAKRIATRGGGLIRDVQEGDVSLEHVAHAKEAFVTGTGAGITPIAHVTLPGGAAVDMEVPGPATKLIQETLRNIQMELEPDEFGWLWDPFEAIGMLPALRREA
;
A
#
# COMPACT_ATOMS: atom_id res chain seq x y z
N MET A 1 -3.16 -4.80 12.65
CA MET A 1 -3.81 -5.62 11.61
C MET A 1 -3.50 -7.09 11.87
N ARG A 2 -4.37 -8.00 11.44
CA ARG A 2 -4.16 -9.46 11.54
C ARG A 2 -3.79 -10.02 10.17
N ILE A 3 -2.83 -10.92 10.09
CA ILE A 3 -2.61 -11.70 8.87
C ILE A 3 -3.67 -12.80 8.77
N GLU A 4 -4.43 -12.78 7.69
CA GLU A 4 -5.49 -13.73 7.39
C GLU A 4 -4.93 -14.91 6.58
N ALA A 5 -4.97 -16.10 7.18
CA ALA A 5 -4.41 -17.33 6.61
C ALA A 5 -5.47 -18.33 6.13
N PHE A 6 -6.73 -18.17 6.53
CA PHE A 6 -7.80 -19.12 6.21
C PHE A 6 -8.69 -18.63 5.07
N HIS A 7 -8.91 -17.32 4.99
CA HIS A 7 -9.62 -16.69 3.89
C HIS A 7 -8.64 -16.16 2.84
N GLN A 8 -9.08 -16.21 1.58
CA GLN A 8 -8.36 -15.65 0.44
C GLN A 8 -9.20 -14.51 -0.12
N ARG A 9 -8.54 -13.40 -0.48
CA ARG A 9 -9.24 -12.26 -1.09
C ARG A 9 -9.70 -12.57 -2.51
N ALA A 10 -8.85 -13.26 -3.26
CA ALA A 10 -9.12 -13.66 -4.64
C ALA A 10 -8.49 -15.03 -4.94
N ALA A 11 -9.09 -15.78 -5.86
CA ALA A 11 -8.52 -17.03 -6.35
C ALA A 11 -7.51 -16.78 -7.48
N PRO A 12 -6.48 -17.63 -7.65
CA PRO A 12 -5.61 -17.61 -8.81
C PRO A 12 -6.41 -17.75 -10.10
N LYS A 13 -6.07 -16.94 -11.12
CA LYS A 13 -6.82 -16.83 -12.38
C LYS A 13 -8.27 -16.36 -12.22
N GLY A 14 -8.63 -15.83 -11.04
CA GLY A 14 -9.88 -15.12 -10.80
C GLY A 14 -9.82 -13.69 -11.32
N VAL A 15 -10.60 -12.81 -10.70
CA VAL A 15 -10.73 -11.39 -11.09
C VAL A 15 -10.06 -10.46 -10.07
N GLY A 16 -9.11 -10.96 -9.29
CA GLY A 16 -8.50 -10.23 -8.17
C GLY A 16 -7.81 -8.93 -8.59
N ASP A 17 -7.18 -8.93 -9.75
CA ASP A 17 -6.50 -7.81 -10.40
C ASP A 17 -7.46 -6.77 -11.01
N VAL A 18 -8.77 -7.05 -11.01
CA VAL A 18 -9.80 -6.13 -11.50
C VAL A 18 -10.53 -5.51 -10.32
N LYS A 19 -10.88 -4.22 -10.43
CA LYS A 19 -11.70 -3.52 -9.43
C LYS A 19 -13.18 -3.92 -9.54
N ALA A 20 -13.46 -5.20 -9.29
CA ALA A 20 -14.80 -5.78 -9.33
C ALA A 20 -15.41 -5.83 -7.93
N ALA A 21 -16.71 -5.50 -7.82
CA ALA A 21 -17.44 -5.55 -6.55
C ALA A 21 -17.39 -6.95 -5.88
N GLY A 22 -17.34 -8.02 -6.70
CA GLY A 22 -17.25 -9.40 -6.22
C GLY A 22 -16.01 -9.72 -5.39
N ASN A 23 -14.95 -8.92 -5.50
CA ASN A 23 -13.73 -9.07 -4.71
C ASN A 23 -13.83 -8.54 -3.28
N TYR A 24 -14.85 -7.73 -2.98
CA TYR A 24 -15.03 -7.11 -1.65
C TYR A 24 -15.89 -7.96 -0.73
N ALA A 25 -16.92 -8.61 -1.26
CA ALA A 25 -17.85 -9.39 -0.45
C ALA A 25 -17.19 -10.52 0.37
N PRO A 26 -16.23 -11.29 -0.18
CA PRO A 26 -15.52 -12.34 0.58
C PRO A 26 -14.73 -11.80 1.77
N CYS A 27 -14.29 -10.53 1.70
CA CYS A 27 -13.47 -9.93 2.75
C CYS A 27 -14.26 -9.63 4.03
N PHE A 28 -15.58 -9.46 3.95
CA PHE A 28 -16.35 -8.96 5.08
C PHE A 28 -16.36 -9.92 6.28
N SER A 29 -16.32 -11.24 6.07
CA SER A 29 -16.26 -12.21 7.19
C SER A 29 -14.94 -12.07 7.95
N ALA A 30 -13.81 -12.22 7.25
CA ALA A 30 -12.48 -12.12 7.84
C ALA A 30 -12.25 -10.76 8.53
N GLN A 31 -12.70 -9.67 7.90
CA GLN A 31 -12.63 -8.34 8.50
C GLN A 31 -13.49 -8.21 9.75
N LYS A 32 -14.69 -8.79 9.76
CA LYS A 32 -15.56 -8.77 10.95
C LYS A 32 -14.94 -9.54 12.09
N GLU A 33 -14.45 -10.75 11.83
CA GLU A 33 -13.76 -11.59 12.83
C GLU A 33 -12.56 -10.87 13.43
N ALA A 34 -11.71 -10.28 12.58
CA ALA A 34 -10.55 -9.52 13.05
C ALA A 34 -10.96 -8.30 13.89
N ARG A 35 -12.04 -7.59 13.52
CA ARG A 35 -12.56 -6.47 14.33
C ARG A 35 -13.11 -6.92 15.68
N ASP A 36 -13.82 -8.05 15.72
CA ASP A 36 -14.33 -8.63 16.96
C ASP A 36 -13.18 -9.04 17.91
N GLU A 37 -12.00 -9.35 17.36
CA GLU A 37 -10.75 -9.63 18.09
C GLU A 37 -9.93 -8.37 18.43
N GLY A 38 -10.39 -7.17 18.04
CA GLY A 38 -9.73 -5.89 18.35
C GLY A 38 -8.72 -5.40 17.30
N TYR A 39 -8.65 -6.02 16.12
CA TYR A 39 -7.83 -5.55 15.01
C TYR A 39 -8.57 -4.50 14.15
N SER A 40 -7.82 -3.59 13.54
CA SER A 40 -8.37 -2.60 12.63
C SER A 40 -8.83 -3.19 11.29
N ASP A 41 -8.06 -4.13 10.74
CA ASP A 41 -8.30 -4.76 9.44
C ASP A 41 -7.39 -6.02 9.29
N VAL A 42 -7.53 -6.72 8.16
CA VAL A 42 -6.77 -7.90 7.78
C VAL A 42 -5.83 -7.66 6.59
N VAL A 43 -4.73 -8.41 6.56
CA VAL A 43 -3.85 -8.56 5.40
C VAL A 43 -3.90 -10.02 4.96
N TYR A 44 -4.23 -10.28 3.70
CA TYR A 44 -4.38 -11.62 3.18
C TYR A 44 -3.04 -12.23 2.76
N LEU A 45 -2.93 -13.55 2.93
CA LEU A 45 -1.89 -14.36 2.32
C LEU A 45 -2.33 -14.90 0.96
N ASP A 46 -1.35 -15.24 0.14
CA ASP A 46 -1.53 -15.98 -1.09
C ASP A 46 -2.09 -17.39 -0.83
N VAL A 47 -2.46 -18.09 -1.90
CA VAL A 47 -3.04 -19.46 -1.80
C VAL A 47 -2.08 -20.50 -1.21
N THR A 48 -0.78 -20.24 -1.21
CA THR A 48 0.20 -21.13 -0.56
C THR A 48 0.30 -20.89 0.94
N GLY A 49 -0.24 -19.76 1.44
CA GLY A 49 -0.19 -19.36 2.83
C GLY A 49 1.20 -18.89 3.28
N LYS A 50 2.05 -18.45 2.35
CA LYS A 50 3.46 -18.11 2.63
C LYS A 50 3.79 -16.65 2.40
N TYR A 51 3.07 -16.00 1.48
CA TYR A 51 3.39 -14.66 1.01
C TYR A 51 2.23 -13.72 1.22
N ILE A 52 2.54 -12.48 1.61
CA ILE A 52 1.55 -11.41 1.71
C ILE A 52 1.03 -11.07 0.30
N GLU A 53 -0.27 -10.81 0.20
CA GLU A 53 -0.88 -10.18 -0.97
C GLU A 53 -1.24 -8.71 -0.69
N GLU A 54 -2.40 -8.49 -0.08
CA GLU A 54 -2.91 -7.14 0.15
C GLU A 54 -3.94 -7.12 1.28
N ALA A 55 -4.36 -5.93 1.71
CA ALA A 55 -5.56 -5.76 2.53
C ALA A 55 -6.80 -5.70 1.63
N ALA A 56 -8.00 -5.76 2.21
CA ALA A 56 -9.25 -5.90 1.46
C ALA A 56 -9.45 -4.85 0.35
N ALA A 57 -8.98 -3.62 0.56
CA ALA A 57 -9.14 -2.51 -0.38
C ALA A 57 -7.84 -1.73 -0.67
N SER A 58 -6.70 -2.24 -0.19
CA SER A 58 -5.44 -1.50 -0.14
C SER A 58 -4.24 -2.41 -0.35
N ASN A 59 -3.27 -2.01 -1.16
CA ASN A 59 -2.03 -2.76 -1.36
C ASN A 59 -1.12 -2.65 -0.13
N PHE A 60 -0.20 -3.62 0.04
CA PHE A 60 0.68 -3.72 1.21
C PHE A 60 2.14 -3.39 0.87
N PHE A 61 2.84 -2.76 1.81
CA PHE A 61 4.28 -2.51 1.78
C PHE A 61 4.92 -2.80 3.14
N ALA A 62 6.15 -3.32 3.13
CA ALA A 62 6.97 -3.50 4.33
C ALA A 62 8.44 -3.17 4.05
N LEU A 63 9.04 -2.32 4.88
CA LEU A 63 10.45 -1.96 4.86
C LEU A 63 11.24 -2.86 5.80
N GLY A 64 12.18 -3.63 5.24
CA GLY A 64 13.06 -4.50 6.03
C GLY A 64 14.19 -3.77 6.73
N GLU A 65 14.87 -4.44 7.65
CA GLU A 65 16.09 -3.91 8.28
C GLU A 65 17.22 -3.66 7.28
N ASP A 66 17.21 -4.38 6.15
CA ASP A 66 18.10 -4.22 5.01
C ASP A 66 17.89 -2.91 4.23
N GLY A 67 16.84 -2.15 4.58
CA GLY A 67 16.46 -0.90 3.93
C GLY A 67 15.75 -1.09 2.59
N ILE A 68 15.28 -2.30 2.28
CA ILE A 68 14.57 -2.59 1.04
C ILE A 68 13.06 -2.54 1.30
N LEU A 69 12.37 -1.67 0.58
CA LEU A 69 10.92 -1.56 0.61
C LEU A 69 10.33 -2.63 -0.32
N ARG A 70 9.60 -3.59 0.26
CA ARG A 70 9.00 -4.68 -0.51
C ARG A 70 7.49 -4.51 -0.62
N THR A 71 6.95 -4.83 -1.79
CA THR A 71 5.52 -4.95 -2.04
C THR A 71 5.25 -6.18 -2.90
N PRO A 72 4.14 -6.90 -2.67
CA PRO A 72 3.78 -8.06 -3.48
C PRO A 72 3.73 -7.75 -4.98
N SER A 73 4.22 -8.69 -5.79
CA SER A 73 4.09 -8.63 -7.26
C SER A 73 2.63 -8.73 -7.69
N LEU A 74 2.32 -8.13 -8.84
CA LEU A 74 0.97 -8.22 -9.41
C LEU A 74 0.66 -9.65 -9.88
N GLY A 75 -0.63 -9.97 -9.91
CA GLY A 75 -1.14 -11.29 -10.27
C GLY A 75 -2.61 -11.41 -9.88
N THR A 76 -2.86 -11.82 -8.65
CA THR A 76 -4.18 -11.75 -7.98
C THR A 76 -4.43 -10.40 -7.33
N ILE A 77 -3.45 -9.50 -7.30
CA ILE A 77 -3.47 -8.22 -6.57
C ILE A 77 -3.93 -7.08 -7.47
N LEU A 78 -4.78 -6.20 -6.93
CA LEU A 78 -5.25 -5.02 -7.68
C LEU A 78 -4.06 -4.08 -7.99
N PRO A 79 -3.81 -3.69 -9.26
CA PRO A 79 -2.76 -2.74 -9.61
C PRO A 79 -3.16 -1.31 -9.20
N GLY A 80 -3.07 -1.01 -7.90
CA GLY A 80 -3.49 0.27 -7.35
C GLY A 80 -2.64 1.43 -7.87
N VAL A 81 -3.30 2.53 -8.25
CA VAL A 81 -2.61 3.76 -8.71
C VAL A 81 -1.72 4.32 -7.60
N THR A 82 -2.19 4.35 -6.36
CA THR A 82 -1.36 4.83 -5.22
C THR A 82 -0.15 3.92 -4.97
N ARG A 83 -0.28 2.60 -5.17
CA ARG A 83 0.84 1.65 -5.11
C ARG A 83 1.90 2.00 -6.16
N ASP A 84 1.49 2.23 -7.40
CA ASP A 84 2.41 2.62 -8.48
C ASP A 84 3.14 3.94 -8.13
N SER A 85 2.40 4.96 -7.70
CA SER A 85 2.99 6.24 -7.30
C SER A 85 4.02 6.08 -6.16
N ILE A 86 3.73 5.24 -5.17
CA ILE A 86 4.65 4.96 -4.06
C ILE A 86 5.92 4.26 -4.53
N ILE A 87 5.81 3.30 -5.45
CA ILE A 87 6.99 2.63 -6.02
C ILE A 87 7.88 3.65 -6.73
N GLN A 88 7.30 4.56 -7.51
CA GLN A 88 8.07 5.60 -8.20
C GLN A 88 8.73 6.59 -7.21
N ILE A 89 8.00 7.04 -6.20
CA ILE A 89 8.54 7.91 -5.13
C ILE A 89 9.67 7.20 -4.38
N ALA A 90 9.48 5.95 -3.98
CA ALA A 90 10.47 5.20 -3.22
C ALA A 90 11.73 4.91 -4.05
N LYS A 91 11.61 4.62 -5.36
CA LYS A 91 12.76 4.51 -6.27
C LYS A 91 13.52 5.84 -6.40
N ARG A 92 12.81 6.97 -6.46
CA ARG A 92 13.41 8.30 -6.45
C ARG A 92 14.16 8.57 -5.15
N ILE A 93 13.58 8.25 -3.99
CA ILE A 93 14.22 8.38 -2.68
C ILE A 93 15.49 7.53 -2.63
N ALA A 94 15.42 6.26 -3.05
CA ALA A 94 16.58 5.37 -3.10
C ALA A 94 17.72 5.94 -3.97
N THR A 95 17.38 6.50 -5.14
CA THR A 95 18.35 7.09 -6.07
C THR A 95 18.98 8.38 -5.52
N ARG A 96 18.21 9.21 -4.81
CA ARG A 96 18.70 10.46 -4.20
C ARG A 96 19.59 10.21 -2.96
N GLY A 97 19.55 9.01 -2.39
CA GLY A 97 20.26 8.66 -1.17
C GLY A 97 19.57 9.19 0.10
N GLY A 98 20.22 9.04 1.25
CA GLY A 98 19.65 9.37 2.57
C GLY A 98 19.41 8.17 3.48
N GLY A 99 19.61 6.96 2.96
CA GLY A 99 19.71 5.72 3.75
C GLY A 99 18.40 5.15 4.31
N LEU A 100 17.28 5.89 4.20
CA LEU A 100 15.96 5.43 4.66
C LEU A 100 15.41 4.29 3.78
N ILE A 101 15.50 4.44 2.46
CA ILE A 101 15.15 3.39 1.48
C ILE A 101 16.36 3.21 0.58
N ARG A 102 16.82 1.97 0.43
CA ARG A 102 17.97 1.59 -0.40
C ARG A 102 17.56 1.02 -1.75
N ASP A 103 16.44 0.31 -1.79
CA ASP A 103 15.88 -0.30 -3.00
C ASP A 103 14.37 -0.53 -2.82
N VAL A 104 13.68 -0.76 -3.93
CA VAL A 104 12.25 -1.09 -3.97
C VAL A 104 12.05 -2.36 -4.78
N GLN A 105 11.47 -3.39 -4.17
CA GLN A 105 11.27 -4.69 -4.80
C GLN A 105 9.79 -5.05 -4.88
N GLU A 106 9.36 -5.31 -6.11
CA GLU A 106 8.09 -5.94 -6.40
C GLU A 106 8.33 -7.45 -6.49
N GLY A 107 7.73 -8.22 -5.58
CA GLY A 107 8.09 -9.64 -5.42
C GLY A 107 7.41 -10.26 -4.22
N ASP A 108 7.72 -11.52 -3.97
CA ASP A 108 7.21 -12.24 -2.81
C ASP A 108 7.60 -11.54 -1.51
N VAL A 109 6.60 -11.25 -0.67
CA VAL A 109 6.80 -10.70 0.68
C VAL A 109 6.48 -11.80 1.68
N SER A 110 7.51 -12.45 2.21
CA SER A 110 7.33 -13.57 3.14
C SER A 110 6.87 -13.10 4.52
N LEU A 111 6.24 -14.01 5.28
CA LEU A 111 5.96 -13.80 6.70
C LEU A 111 7.22 -13.47 7.52
N GLU A 112 8.36 -14.08 7.17
CA GLU A 112 9.66 -13.79 7.78
C GLU A 112 10.09 -12.35 7.53
N HIS A 113 9.92 -11.84 6.30
CA HIS A 113 10.22 -10.43 6.00
C HIS A 113 9.34 -9.49 6.84
N VAL A 114 8.06 -9.80 7.00
CA VAL A 114 7.15 -9.00 7.85
C VAL A 114 7.54 -9.11 9.33
N ALA A 115 7.97 -10.27 9.80
CA ALA A 115 8.41 -10.48 11.19
C ALA A 115 9.62 -9.64 11.59
N HIS A 116 10.43 -9.23 10.60
CA HIS A 116 11.63 -8.41 10.76
C HIS A 116 11.50 -7.02 10.10
N ALA A 117 10.29 -6.61 9.72
CA ALA A 117 10.09 -5.30 9.13
C ALA A 117 10.18 -4.19 10.21
N LYS A 118 10.75 -3.04 9.84
CA LYS A 118 10.79 -1.84 10.69
C LYS A 118 9.53 -1.00 10.55
N GLU A 119 9.07 -0.87 9.32
CA GLU A 119 7.89 -0.11 8.96
C GLU A 119 7.01 -0.95 8.03
N ALA A 120 5.70 -0.86 8.20
CA ALA A 120 4.74 -1.41 7.24
C ALA A 120 3.57 -0.45 7.07
N PHE A 121 2.98 -0.44 5.88
CA PHE A 121 1.81 0.38 5.59
C PHE A 121 0.93 -0.27 4.53
N VAL A 122 -0.35 0.10 4.54
CA VAL A 122 -1.26 -0.16 3.42
C VAL A 122 -1.55 1.11 2.66
N THR A 123 -1.84 0.98 1.36
CA THR A 123 -2.11 2.12 0.49
C THR A 123 -3.31 1.92 -0.42
N GLY A 124 -4.07 2.99 -0.63
CA GLY A 124 -5.16 3.06 -1.59
C GLY A 124 -5.72 4.47 -1.68
N THR A 125 -6.36 4.84 -2.78
CA THR A 125 -6.82 6.21 -3.04
C THR A 125 -7.65 6.80 -1.91
N GLY A 126 -8.53 6.01 -1.29
CA GLY A 126 -9.42 6.50 -0.22
C GLY A 126 -8.70 6.87 1.07
N ALA A 127 -7.67 6.11 1.47
CA ALA A 127 -6.95 6.29 2.74
C ALA A 127 -5.54 6.88 2.55
N GLY A 128 -5.10 7.08 1.31
CA GLY A 128 -3.74 7.45 0.96
C GLY A 128 -2.74 6.36 1.37
N ILE A 129 -1.94 6.65 2.39
CA ILE A 129 -0.99 5.73 3.01
C ILE A 129 -1.34 5.64 4.48
N THR A 130 -1.66 4.44 4.96
CA THR A 130 -1.99 4.17 6.36
C THR A 130 -0.88 3.33 6.98
N PRO A 131 -0.06 3.91 7.87
CA PRO A 131 0.96 3.16 8.61
C PRO A 131 0.32 2.07 9.48
N ILE A 132 0.99 0.93 9.61
CA ILE A 132 0.55 -0.19 10.44
C ILE A 132 1.40 -0.22 11.69
N ALA A 133 0.80 -0.05 12.87
CA ALA A 133 1.54 -0.05 14.15
C ALA A 133 1.87 -1.44 14.66
N HIS A 134 0.97 -2.40 14.39
CA HIS A 134 1.10 -3.77 14.87
C HIS A 134 0.56 -4.73 13.80
N VAL A 135 1.29 -5.82 13.54
CA VAL A 135 0.84 -6.93 12.70
C VAL A 135 0.88 -8.22 13.51
N THR A 136 -0.23 -8.96 13.57
CA THR A 136 -0.25 -10.31 14.16
C THR A 136 -0.10 -11.36 13.07
N LEU A 137 0.97 -12.15 13.15
CA LEU A 137 1.28 -13.27 12.25
C LEU A 137 0.36 -14.47 12.51
N PRO A 138 0.26 -15.42 11.55
CA PRO A 138 -0.38 -16.70 11.80
C PRO A 138 0.25 -17.39 13.03
N GLY A 139 -0.58 -17.85 13.96
CA GLY A 139 -0.12 -18.43 15.24
C GLY A 139 -0.03 -17.43 16.40
N GLY A 140 -0.32 -16.14 16.18
CA GLY A 140 -0.55 -15.16 17.25
C GLY A 140 0.66 -14.33 17.67
N ALA A 141 1.83 -14.52 17.03
CA ALA A 141 2.98 -13.66 17.26
C ALA A 141 2.69 -12.24 16.75
N ALA A 142 2.85 -11.24 17.60
CA ALA A 142 2.69 -9.84 17.24
C ALA A 142 4.04 -9.19 16.90
N VAL A 143 4.03 -8.33 15.88
CA VAL A 143 5.18 -7.57 15.40
C VAL A 143 4.84 -6.09 15.52
N ASP A 144 5.62 -5.36 16.30
CA ASP A 144 5.50 -3.93 16.46
C ASP A 144 6.30 -3.20 15.38
N MET A 145 5.73 -2.14 14.83
CA MET A 145 6.31 -1.35 13.76
C MET A 145 6.51 0.10 14.21
N GLU A 146 7.45 0.81 13.61
CA GLU A 146 7.61 2.25 13.80
C GLU A 146 6.49 3.00 13.06
N VAL A 147 5.70 3.84 13.76
CA VAL A 147 4.52 4.48 13.17
C VAL A 147 4.35 5.99 13.48
N PRO A 148 4.18 6.82 12.43
CA PRO A 148 4.74 6.60 11.10
C PRO A 148 6.27 6.59 11.22
N GLY A 149 6.93 5.55 10.74
CA GLY A 149 8.38 5.57 10.63
C GLY A 149 8.85 6.59 9.58
N PRO A 150 10.15 6.95 9.60
CA PRO A 150 10.70 8.02 8.78
C PRO A 150 10.54 7.79 7.28
N ALA A 151 10.63 6.54 6.80
CA ALA A 151 10.46 6.26 5.37
C ALA A 151 9.00 6.44 4.95
N THR A 152 8.05 5.90 5.73
CA THR A 152 6.61 6.03 5.49
C THR A 152 6.19 7.49 5.50
N LYS A 153 6.68 8.27 6.47
CA LYS A 153 6.40 9.71 6.57
C LYS A 153 6.93 10.48 5.36
N LEU A 154 8.15 10.18 4.92
CA LEU A 154 8.73 10.85 3.74
C LEU A 154 7.94 10.54 2.46
N ILE A 155 7.50 9.29 2.28
CA ILE A 155 6.64 8.91 1.13
C ILE A 155 5.30 9.64 1.22
N GLN A 156 4.67 9.67 2.40
CA GLN A 156 3.41 10.39 2.64
C GLN A 156 3.52 11.88 2.29
N GLU A 157 4.55 12.55 2.81
CA GLU A 157 4.78 13.97 2.58
C GLU A 157 5.05 14.24 1.10
N THR A 158 5.88 13.42 0.46
CA THR A 158 6.17 13.54 -0.97
C THR A 158 4.90 13.42 -1.83
N LEU A 159 4.12 12.35 -1.63
CA LEU A 159 2.91 12.11 -2.40
C LEU A 159 1.91 13.26 -2.21
N ARG A 160 1.70 13.70 -0.97
CA ARG A 160 0.81 14.82 -0.64
C ARG A 160 1.30 16.12 -1.25
N ASN A 161 2.60 16.41 -1.19
CA ASN A 161 3.15 17.65 -1.73
C ASN A 161 3.00 17.71 -3.25
N ILE A 162 3.17 16.59 -3.96
CA ILE A 162 2.88 16.50 -5.40
C ILE A 162 1.38 16.74 -5.64
N GLN A 163 0.49 16.03 -4.93
CA GLN A 163 -0.97 16.16 -5.08
C GLN A 163 -1.49 17.59 -4.81
N MET A 164 -0.82 18.32 -3.92
CA MET A 164 -1.19 19.69 -3.54
C MET A 164 -0.38 20.76 -4.30
N GLU A 165 0.38 20.38 -5.33
CA GLU A 165 1.23 21.30 -6.12
C GLU A 165 2.25 22.09 -5.27
N LEU A 166 2.68 21.54 -4.13
CA LEU A 166 3.72 22.10 -3.25
C LEU A 166 5.13 21.66 -3.63
N GLU A 167 5.24 20.59 -4.41
CA GLU A 167 6.49 20.09 -5.01
C GLU A 167 6.27 19.90 -6.52
N PRO A 168 7.30 20.09 -7.37
CA PRO A 168 7.18 19.78 -8.79
C PRO A 168 6.77 18.33 -9.02
N ASP A 169 5.81 18.13 -9.92
CA ASP A 169 5.42 16.81 -10.39
C ASP A 169 6.42 16.30 -11.44
N GLU A 170 7.51 15.71 -10.97
CA GLU A 170 8.54 15.09 -11.82
C GLU A 170 8.05 13.83 -12.56
N PHE A 171 6.88 13.30 -12.20
CA PHE A 171 6.34 12.06 -12.74
C PHE A 171 5.24 12.29 -13.80
N GLY A 172 4.74 13.52 -13.93
CA GLY A 172 3.68 13.88 -14.89
C GLY A 172 2.32 13.27 -14.56
N TRP A 173 1.97 13.16 -13.28
CA TRP A 173 0.69 12.67 -12.77
C TRP A 173 -0.41 13.74 -12.72
N LEU A 174 -0.04 14.99 -12.47
CA LEU A 174 -0.99 16.07 -12.36
C LEU A 174 -1.52 16.41 -13.74
N TRP A 175 -2.85 16.44 -13.83
CA TRP A 175 -3.55 16.76 -15.06
C TRP A 175 -4.62 17.78 -14.75
N ASP A 176 -4.61 18.87 -15.50
CA ASP A 176 -5.63 19.90 -15.43
C ASP A 176 -6.80 19.54 -16.35
N PRO A 177 -7.98 19.17 -15.80
CA PRO A 177 -9.12 18.78 -16.61
C PRO A 177 -9.68 19.95 -17.45
N PHE A 178 -9.38 21.20 -17.07
CA PHE A 178 -9.88 22.38 -17.75
C PHE A 178 -8.98 22.84 -18.90
N GLU A 179 -7.66 22.58 -18.82
CA GLU A 179 -6.75 22.82 -19.96
C GLU A 179 -7.12 21.96 -21.16
N ALA A 180 -7.47 20.69 -20.94
CA ALA A 180 -7.81 19.76 -22.01
C ALA A 180 -9.08 20.13 -22.80
N ILE A 181 -9.97 20.93 -22.21
CA ILE A 181 -11.20 21.42 -22.85
C ILE A 181 -11.11 22.91 -23.24
N GLY A 182 -9.93 23.53 -23.14
CA GLY A 182 -9.69 24.92 -23.55
C GLY A 182 -10.34 25.98 -22.65
N MET A 183 -10.69 25.64 -21.40
CA MET A 183 -11.21 26.62 -20.44
C MET A 183 -10.09 27.48 -19.88
N LEU A 184 -10.24 28.81 -19.99
CA LEU A 184 -9.24 29.77 -19.57
C LEU A 184 -9.00 29.76 -18.05
N PRO A 185 -7.75 29.96 -17.59
CA PRO A 185 -7.40 30.04 -16.17
C PRO A 185 -8.21 31.07 -15.34
N ALA A 186 -8.75 32.09 -16.00
CA ALA A 186 -9.54 33.15 -15.38
C ALA A 186 -10.86 32.66 -14.74
N LEU A 187 -11.40 31.51 -15.16
CA LEU A 187 -12.63 30.93 -14.62
C LEU A 187 -12.39 30.06 -13.37
N ARG A 188 -11.14 29.91 -12.90
CA ARG A 188 -10.76 28.99 -11.82
C ARG A 188 -10.90 29.54 -10.39
N ARG A 189 -11.07 30.85 -10.22
CA ARG A 189 -11.08 31.51 -8.88
C ARG A 189 -12.47 31.81 -8.32
N GLU A 190 -13.54 31.44 -9.03
CA GLU A 190 -14.93 31.72 -8.63
C GLU A 190 -15.80 30.46 -8.47
N ALA A 191 -15.22 29.26 -8.50
CA ALA A 191 -15.91 27.98 -8.31
C ALA A 191 -15.47 27.26 -7.03
#